data_AF-A0A5K4F544-F1
#
_entry.id   AF-A0A5K4F544-F1
#
_cell.length_a   1.000
_cell.length_b   1.000
_cell.length_c   1.000
_cell.angle_alpha   90.00
_cell.angle_beta   90.00
_cell.angle_gamma   90.00
#
_symmetry.space_group_name_H-M   'P 1'
#
loop_
_entity.id
_entity.type
_entity.pdbx_description
1 polymer ?
#
loop_
_entity_poly.entity_id
_entity_poly.type
_entity_poly.pdbx_seq_one_letter_code
_entity_poly.pdbx_strand_id
1 'polypeptide(L)'
;MAFITPDDIYEIIENMLLYIWPTVQSTSGCQPISTPFLLMQYCDAMSRYGSDKPDVRFGFLFSYSAVDGHTGFNIPRKYSSNLSAEDLGSLEDLVFRLTGQRISIFTVQNIKSNQLDLLNLLKPECGDLVVFIKGNTEIELKALVMARVEVAKLIDSKGLSIYEPGFHFLWINQFPLFEKNNLGMCCKQKRNVYCSALVLC
;
A
#
# COMPACT_ATOMS: atom_id res chain seq x y z
N MET A 1 36.41 -8.73 -1.51
CA MET A 1 35.61 -8.79 -0.28
C MET A 1 35.02 -10.19 -0.18
N ALA A 2 35.23 -10.92 0.92
CA ALA A 2 34.89 -12.36 1.00
C ALA A 2 33.38 -12.63 1.22
N PHE A 3 32.64 -11.61 1.65
CA PHE A 3 31.21 -11.70 1.94
C PHE A 3 30.46 -10.75 1.02
N ILE A 4 29.35 -11.25 0.47
CA ILE A 4 28.42 -10.48 -0.32
C ILE A 4 27.56 -9.61 0.59
N THR A 5 27.35 -8.36 0.22
CA THR A 5 26.47 -7.42 0.92
C THR A 5 25.10 -7.36 0.23
N PRO A 6 24.05 -6.86 0.90
CA PRO A 6 22.76 -6.63 0.25
C PRO A 6 22.86 -5.71 -0.98
N ASP A 7 23.75 -4.72 -0.95
CA ASP A 7 23.93 -3.78 -2.06
C ASP A 7 24.53 -4.45 -3.29
N ASP A 8 25.49 -5.39 -3.10
CA ASP A 8 26.02 -6.20 -4.19
C ASP A 8 24.92 -7.04 -4.87
N ILE A 9 23.95 -7.54 -4.08
CA ILE A 9 22.80 -8.29 -4.61
C ILE A 9 21.88 -7.38 -5.40
N TYR A 10 21.58 -6.18 -4.88
CA TYR A 10 20.75 -5.21 -5.61
C TYR A 10 21.37 -4.87 -6.96
N GLU A 11 22.66 -4.56 -6.97
CA GLU A 11 23.39 -4.23 -8.19
C GLU A 11 23.34 -5.38 -9.22
N ILE A 12 23.59 -6.63 -8.80
CA ILE A 12 23.55 -7.79 -9.71
C ILE A 12 22.16 -7.95 -10.34
N ILE A 13 21.10 -7.87 -9.53
CA ILE A 13 19.72 -8.07 -10.01
C ILE A 13 19.28 -6.91 -10.90
N GLU A 14 19.59 -5.68 -10.52
CA GLU A 14 19.29 -4.48 -11.28
C GLU A 14 20.00 -4.46 -12.64
N ASN A 15 21.29 -4.79 -12.68
CA ASN A 15 22.05 -4.89 -13.92
C ASN A 15 21.54 -6.02 -14.82
N MET A 16 21.16 -7.15 -14.23
CA MET A 16 20.53 -8.25 -14.98
C MET A 16 19.21 -7.81 -15.60
N LEU A 17 18.37 -7.11 -14.83
CA LEU A 17 17.08 -6.60 -15.32
C LEU A 17 17.28 -5.58 -16.43
N LEU A 18 18.20 -4.62 -16.25
CA LEU A 18 18.57 -3.65 -17.30
C LEU A 18 19.04 -4.32 -18.58
N TYR A 19 19.85 -5.38 -18.45
CA TYR A 19 20.37 -6.10 -19.60
C TYR A 19 19.28 -6.81 -20.41
N ILE A 20 18.30 -7.43 -19.74
CA ILE A 20 17.19 -8.13 -20.43
C ILE A 20 16.07 -7.19 -20.86
N TRP A 21 15.97 -5.99 -20.27
CA TRP A 21 14.83 -5.10 -20.47
C TRP A 21 14.57 -4.70 -21.92
N PRO A 22 15.57 -4.42 -22.77
CA PRO A 22 15.34 -4.16 -24.19
C PRO A 22 14.53 -5.25 -24.91
N THR A 23 14.78 -6.52 -24.57
CA THR A 23 14.01 -7.66 -25.11
C THR A 23 12.55 -7.61 -24.65
N VAL A 24 12.31 -7.27 -23.38
CA VAL A 24 10.96 -7.11 -22.83
C VAL A 24 10.23 -5.94 -23.49
N GLN A 25 10.90 -4.80 -23.68
CA GLN A 25 10.36 -3.63 -24.38
C GLN A 25 9.96 -3.96 -25.82
N SER A 26 10.78 -4.71 -26.55
CA SER A 26 10.45 -5.13 -27.93
C SER A 26 9.23 -6.05 -28.03
N THR A 27 8.95 -6.82 -26.97
CA THR A 27 7.85 -7.81 -26.95
C THR A 27 6.55 -7.20 -26.46
N SER A 28 6.62 -6.38 -25.41
CA SER A 28 5.45 -5.88 -24.68
C SER A 28 5.16 -4.39 -24.92
N GLY A 29 6.07 -3.65 -25.57
CA GLY A 29 5.95 -2.21 -25.78
C GLY A 29 6.02 -1.39 -24.48
N CYS A 30 6.55 -1.97 -23.39
CA CYS A 30 6.62 -1.30 -22.10
C CYS A 30 7.67 -0.19 -22.06
N GLN A 31 7.56 0.70 -21.06
CA GLN A 31 8.52 1.76 -20.81
C GLN A 31 9.88 1.22 -20.35
N PRO A 32 10.99 1.95 -20.59
CA PRO A 32 12.29 1.59 -20.06
C PRO A 32 12.29 1.66 -18.52
N ILE A 33 13.00 0.72 -17.89
CA ILE A 33 13.26 0.78 -16.44
C ILE A 33 14.46 1.68 -16.16
N SER A 34 14.44 2.34 -15.01
CA SER A 34 15.56 3.09 -14.47
C SER A 34 16.06 2.42 -13.20
N THR A 35 17.38 2.33 -13.05
CA THR A 35 18.04 1.99 -11.79
C THR A 35 18.72 3.24 -11.21
N PRO A 36 19.03 3.29 -9.90
CA PRO A 36 18.70 2.29 -8.90
C PRO A 36 17.21 2.21 -8.63
N PHE A 37 16.70 1.02 -8.29
CA PHE A 37 15.29 0.89 -7.91
C PHE A 37 15.05 1.57 -6.56
N LEU A 38 13.79 1.95 -6.32
CA LEU A 38 13.40 2.54 -5.04
C LEU A 38 13.66 1.53 -3.92
N LEU A 39 14.14 2.00 -2.77
CA LEU A 39 14.36 1.18 -1.58
C LEU A 39 13.47 1.70 -0.44
N MET A 40 12.75 0.79 0.22
CA MET A 40 11.84 1.08 1.32
C MET A 40 12.02 0.05 2.44
N GLN A 41 11.96 0.49 3.69
CA GLN A 41 12.05 -0.44 4.81
C GLN A 41 10.73 -1.19 5.00
N TYR A 42 10.80 -2.42 5.50
CA TYR A 42 9.62 -3.22 5.82
C TYR A 42 8.66 -2.46 6.76
N CYS A 43 9.18 -1.77 7.77
CA CYS A 43 8.36 -0.97 8.68
C CYS A 43 7.64 0.18 7.97
N ASP A 44 8.30 0.87 7.03
CA ASP A 44 7.69 1.91 6.21
C ASP A 44 6.59 1.34 5.31
N ALA A 45 6.86 0.20 4.65
CA ALA A 45 5.89 -0.46 3.78
C ALA A 45 4.62 -0.86 4.56
N MET A 46 4.79 -1.48 5.72
CA MET A 46 3.68 -1.84 6.60
C MET A 46 2.95 -0.61 7.15
N SER A 47 3.67 0.44 7.56
CA SER A 47 3.04 1.63 8.13
C SER A 47 2.29 2.46 7.08
N ARG A 48 2.79 2.53 5.84
CA ARG A 48 2.24 3.39 4.79
C ARG A 48 1.25 2.70 3.88
N TYR A 49 1.36 1.38 3.71
CA TYR A 49 0.54 0.63 2.77
C TYR A 49 -0.15 -0.57 3.40
N GLY A 50 0.22 -0.99 4.62
CA GLY A 50 -0.33 -2.17 5.27
C GLY A 50 0.13 -3.51 4.69
N SER A 51 1.08 -3.50 3.75
CA SER A 51 1.55 -4.69 3.01
C SER A 51 3.07 -4.65 2.84
N ASP A 52 3.70 -5.83 2.89
CA ASP A 52 5.11 -6.03 2.53
C ASP A 52 5.33 -6.07 1.01
N LYS A 53 4.24 -6.04 0.24
CA LYS A 53 4.21 -5.91 -1.21
C LYS A 53 3.29 -4.74 -1.58
N PRO A 54 3.70 -3.50 -1.29
CA PRO A 54 2.87 -2.34 -1.55
C PRO A 54 2.82 -2.04 -3.04
N ASP A 55 1.63 -1.86 -3.62
CA ASP A 55 1.51 -1.28 -4.96
C ASP A 55 1.80 0.22 -4.89
N VAL A 56 2.99 0.65 -5.35
CA VAL A 56 3.45 2.04 -5.27
C VAL A 56 3.06 2.90 -6.47
N ARG A 57 2.37 2.33 -7.47
CA ARG A 57 1.96 3.06 -8.69
C ARG A 57 0.92 4.13 -8.44
N PHE A 58 0.28 4.10 -7.27
CA PHE A 58 -0.72 5.07 -6.87
C PHE A 58 -0.56 5.40 -5.38
N GLY A 59 -1.17 6.52 -4.98
CA GLY A 59 -1.09 7.03 -3.60
C GLY A 59 -1.97 6.26 -2.60
N PHE A 60 -2.68 7.00 -1.76
CA PHE A 60 -3.51 6.49 -0.65
C PHE A 60 -2.67 5.86 0.47
N LEU A 61 -1.81 6.70 1.05
CA LEU A 61 -0.98 6.30 2.19
C LEU A 61 -1.84 6.18 3.45
N PHE A 62 -1.52 5.18 4.26
CA PHE A 62 -2.19 4.91 5.51
C PHE A 62 -1.65 5.84 6.60
N SER A 63 -2.53 6.21 7.51
CA SER A 63 -2.17 6.85 8.77
C SER A 63 -2.90 6.14 9.89
N TYR A 64 -2.16 5.86 10.96
CA TYR A 64 -2.71 5.24 12.17
C TYR A 64 -2.76 6.28 13.29
N SER A 65 -3.94 6.46 13.86
CA SER A 65 -4.14 7.23 15.08
C SER A 65 -4.17 6.28 16.28
N ALA A 66 -3.23 6.45 17.20
CA ALA A 66 -3.22 5.72 18.47
C ALA A 66 -4.32 6.21 19.43
N VAL A 67 -4.74 7.48 19.31
CA VAL A 67 -5.78 8.08 20.16
C VAL A 67 -7.16 7.55 19.79
N ASP A 68 -7.48 7.59 18.49
CA ASP A 68 -8.76 7.08 17.99
C ASP A 68 -8.74 5.55 17.91
N GLY A 69 -7.55 4.94 17.79
CA GLY A 69 -7.39 3.51 17.53
C GLY A 69 -7.88 3.12 16.14
N HIS A 70 -7.78 4.01 15.16
CA HIS A 70 -8.22 3.79 13.79
C HIS A 70 -7.05 3.95 12.81
N THR A 71 -7.06 3.14 11.76
CA THR A 71 -6.15 3.26 10.61
C THR A 71 -6.97 3.58 9.38
N GLY A 72 -6.53 4.54 8.58
CA GLY A 72 -7.26 4.90 7.36
C GLY A 72 -6.38 5.57 6.34
N PHE A 73 -6.98 5.84 5.17
CA PHE A 73 -6.38 6.61 4.10
C PHE A 73 -7.39 7.57 3.49
N ASN A 74 -6.85 8.59 2.85
CA ASN A 74 -7.61 9.64 2.18
C ASN A 74 -7.71 9.40 0.67
N ILE A 75 -8.90 9.57 0.10
CA ILE A 75 -9.17 9.59 -1.34
C ILE A 75 -9.51 11.03 -1.74
N PRO A 76 -8.64 11.72 -2.50
CA PRO A 76 -8.86 13.09 -2.91
C PRO A 76 -10.15 13.29 -3.72
N ARG A 77 -10.72 14.49 -3.62
CA ARG A 77 -11.98 14.91 -4.24
C ARG A 77 -12.04 14.65 -5.74
N LYS A 78 -10.89 14.74 -6.44
CA LYS A 78 -10.77 14.40 -7.88
C LYS A 78 -11.33 13.02 -8.23
N TYR A 79 -11.21 12.07 -7.31
CA TYR A 79 -11.72 10.71 -7.46
C TYR A 79 -13.09 10.56 -6.79
N SER A 80 -13.29 11.18 -5.63
CA SER A 80 -14.56 11.09 -4.88
C SER A 80 -15.78 11.47 -5.72
N SER A 81 -15.69 12.47 -6.60
CA SER A 81 -16.84 12.90 -7.41
C SER A 81 -17.33 11.85 -8.41
N ASN A 82 -16.48 10.88 -8.75
CA ASN A 82 -16.78 9.82 -9.72
C ASN A 82 -17.22 8.51 -9.07
N LEU A 83 -17.19 8.45 -7.73
CA LEU A 83 -17.60 7.28 -6.96
C LEU A 83 -19.06 7.48 -6.52
N SER A 84 -19.94 6.61 -7.02
CA SER A 84 -21.34 6.59 -6.61
C SER A 84 -21.51 5.87 -5.26
N ALA A 85 -22.64 6.09 -4.59
CA ALA A 85 -22.95 5.37 -3.35
C ALA A 85 -23.04 3.84 -3.56
N GLU A 86 -23.43 3.39 -4.75
CA GLU A 86 -23.47 1.97 -5.14
C GLU A 86 -22.06 1.36 -5.26
N ASP A 87 -21.11 2.12 -5.83
CA ASP A 87 -19.71 1.71 -5.91
C ASP A 87 -19.12 1.56 -4.49
N LEU A 88 -19.44 2.50 -3.59
CA LEU A 88 -18.99 2.46 -2.19
C LEU A 88 -19.60 1.29 -1.41
N GLY A 89 -20.90 1.03 -1.58
CA GLY A 89 -21.56 -0.13 -0.95
C GLY A 89 -20.98 -1.45 -1.46
N SER A 90 -20.73 -1.55 -2.77
CA SER A 90 -20.12 -2.73 -3.38
C SER A 90 -18.71 -2.99 -2.84
N LEU A 91 -17.94 -1.92 -2.60
CA LEU A 91 -16.62 -1.99 -1.99
C LEU A 91 -16.68 -2.47 -0.54
N GLU A 92 -17.57 -1.90 0.28
CA GLU A 92 -17.77 -2.32 1.67
C GLU A 92 -18.15 -3.80 1.75
N ASP A 93 -19.09 -4.24 0.90
CA ASP A 93 -19.53 -5.64 0.83
C ASP A 93 -18.43 -6.58 0.34
N LEU A 94 -17.61 -6.17 -0.63
CA LEU A 94 -16.48 -6.95 -1.11
C LEU A 94 -15.45 -7.16 0.01
N VAL A 95 -15.03 -6.06 0.66
CA VAL A 95 -14.02 -6.11 1.71
C VAL A 95 -14.52 -6.93 2.90
N PHE A 96 -15.78 -6.77 3.29
CA PHE A 96 -16.38 -7.55 4.37
C PHE A 96 -16.44 -9.05 4.03
N ARG A 97 -16.84 -9.42 2.81
CA ARG A 97 -16.91 -10.83 2.40
C ARG A 97 -15.55 -11.52 2.39
N LEU A 98 -14.49 -10.83 1.98
CA LEU A 98 -13.16 -11.44 1.80
C LEU A 98 -12.32 -11.40 3.07
N THR A 99 -12.45 -10.35 3.89
CA THR A 99 -11.61 -10.16 5.08
C THR A 99 -12.35 -10.39 6.40
N GLY A 100 -13.68 -10.40 6.38
CA GLY A 100 -14.52 -10.42 7.59
C GLY A 100 -14.53 -9.09 8.35
N GLN A 101 -13.85 -8.05 7.86
CA GLN A 101 -13.73 -6.76 8.51
C GLN A 101 -14.66 -5.73 7.89
N ARG A 102 -15.24 -4.86 8.73
CA ARG A 102 -16.06 -3.73 8.28
C ARG A 102 -15.20 -2.48 8.21
N ILE A 103 -15.07 -1.94 7.01
CA ILE A 103 -14.52 -0.61 6.78
C ILE A 103 -15.64 0.43 6.89
N SER A 104 -15.27 1.67 7.11
CA SER A 104 -16.21 2.79 7.14
C SER A 104 -15.71 3.89 6.21
N ILE A 105 -16.61 4.40 5.39
CA ILE A 105 -16.32 5.42 4.38
C ILE A 105 -17.21 6.63 4.64
N PHE A 106 -16.63 7.82 4.71
CA PHE A 106 -17.40 9.06 4.75
C PHE A 106 -16.73 10.18 3.97
N THR A 107 -17.54 11.13 3.52
CA THR A 107 -17.07 12.37 2.90
C THR A 107 -16.78 13.44 3.94
N VAL A 108 -15.63 14.07 3.83
CA VAL A 108 -15.22 15.18 4.69
C VAL A 108 -15.98 16.44 4.28
N GLN A 109 -17.07 16.75 5.00
CA GLN A 109 -17.83 17.99 4.83
C GLN A 109 -17.65 18.94 6.02
N ASN A 110 -17.63 18.40 7.25
CA ASN A 110 -17.42 19.16 8.47
C ASN A 110 -16.65 18.30 9.49
N ILE A 111 -15.49 18.78 9.95
CA ILE A 111 -14.56 18.05 10.85
C ILE A 111 -15.06 18.07 12.31
N LYS A 112 -16.37 17.82 12.53
CA LYS A 112 -16.96 17.74 13.87
C LYS A 112 -16.98 16.32 14.44
N SER A 113 -16.31 15.37 13.80
CA SER A 113 -16.38 13.95 14.15
C SER A 113 -15.47 13.58 15.32
N ASN A 114 -15.80 12.46 15.98
CA ASN A 114 -14.99 11.82 17.04
C ASN A 114 -13.59 11.38 16.59
N GLN A 115 -13.22 11.59 15.32
CA GLN A 115 -11.99 11.10 14.68
C GLN A 115 -11.05 12.26 14.33
N LEU A 116 -10.97 13.22 15.24
CA LEU A 116 -10.23 14.44 15.02
C LEU A 116 -8.73 14.14 14.83
N ASP A 117 -8.19 13.17 15.55
CA ASP A 117 -6.76 12.84 15.47
C ASP A 117 -6.41 12.16 14.14
N LEU A 118 -7.20 11.17 13.71
CA LEU A 118 -7.01 10.55 12.39
C LEU A 118 -7.12 11.57 11.25
N LEU A 119 -8.11 12.48 11.31
CA LEU A 119 -8.27 13.53 10.31
C LEU A 119 -7.11 14.52 10.32
N ASN A 120 -6.55 14.84 11.49
CA ASN A 120 -5.37 15.70 11.60
C ASN A 120 -4.12 15.07 11.00
N LEU A 121 -3.98 13.73 11.08
CA LEU A 121 -2.88 12.99 10.47
C LEU A 121 -3.01 12.92 8.94
N LEU A 122 -4.21 12.59 8.45
CA LEU A 122 -4.49 12.47 7.02
C LEU A 122 -4.57 13.82 6.29
N LYS A 123 -4.92 14.90 7.02
CA LYS A 123 -5.14 16.26 6.50
C LYS A 123 -6.01 16.28 5.23
N PRO A 124 -7.22 15.68 5.25
CA PRO A 124 -8.07 15.63 4.08
C PRO A 124 -8.66 17.00 3.75
N GLU A 125 -8.90 17.26 2.47
CA GLU A 125 -9.59 18.45 2.00
C GLU A 125 -11.12 18.26 2.00
N CYS A 126 -11.86 19.36 1.95
CA CYS A 126 -13.31 19.30 1.90
C CYS A 126 -13.79 18.64 0.59
N GLY A 127 -14.59 17.58 0.72
CA GLY A 127 -15.06 16.75 -0.37
C GLY A 127 -14.20 15.51 -0.65
N ASP A 128 -13.14 15.30 0.13
CA ASP A 128 -12.39 14.05 0.09
C ASP A 128 -13.16 12.91 0.79
N LEU A 129 -12.92 11.66 0.40
CA LEU A 129 -13.42 10.49 1.12
C LEU A 129 -12.34 9.93 2.01
N VAL A 130 -12.69 9.64 3.26
CA VAL A 130 -11.82 8.94 4.19
C VAL A 130 -12.33 7.53 4.34
N VAL A 131 -11.48 6.56 4.03
CA VAL A 131 -11.72 5.13 4.28
C VAL A 131 -10.88 4.75 5.49
N PHE A 132 -11.52 4.22 6.52
CA PHE A 132 -10.83 3.81 7.73
C PHE A 132 -11.42 2.54 8.34
N ILE A 133 -10.62 1.90 9.17
CA ILE A 133 -10.95 0.71 9.94
C ILE A 133 -10.52 0.92 11.40
N LYS A 134 -11.24 0.30 12.33
CA LYS A 134 -10.84 0.28 13.74
C LYS A 134 -9.72 -0.75 13.92
N GLY A 135 -8.60 -0.32 14.48
CA GLY A 135 -7.42 -1.13 14.75
C GLY A 135 -6.28 -1.00 13.73
N ASN A 136 -5.18 -1.69 14.01
CA ASN A 136 -3.94 -1.72 13.23
C ASN A 136 -3.27 -3.11 13.27
N THR A 137 -4.07 -4.16 13.41
CA THR A 137 -3.61 -5.55 13.33
C THR A 137 -3.42 -5.97 11.87
N GLU A 138 -2.73 -7.08 11.64
CA GLU A 138 -2.51 -7.60 10.29
C GLU A 138 -3.82 -7.87 9.53
N ILE A 139 -4.88 -8.30 10.23
CA ILE A 139 -6.19 -8.58 9.62
C ILE A 139 -6.85 -7.27 9.15
N GLU A 140 -6.81 -6.24 9.99
CA GLU A 140 -7.38 -4.92 9.69
C GLU A 140 -6.59 -4.22 8.57
N LEU A 141 -5.25 -4.31 8.61
CA LEU A 141 -4.38 -3.79 7.54
C LEU A 141 -4.64 -4.49 6.21
N LYS A 142 -4.78 -5.82 6.20
CA LYS A 142 -5.13 -6.58 4.97
C LYS A 142 -6.46 -6.12 4.37
N ALA A 143 -7.47 -5.87 5.21
CA ALA A 143 -8.76 -5.32 4.76
C ALA A 143 -8.60 -3.94 4.15
N LEU A 144 -7.80 -3.06 4.78
CA LEU A 144 -7.55 -1.72 4.28
C LEU A 144 -6.71 -1.72 2.99
N VAL A 145 -5.72 -2.61 2.86
CA VAL A 145 -4.93 -2.82 1.63
C VAL A 145 -5.83 -3.24 0.49
N MET A 146 -6.73 -4.19 0.75
CA MET A 146 -7.71 -4.64 -0.24
C MET A 146 -8.63 -3.50 -0.64
N ALA A 147 -9.19 -2.76 0.32
CA ALA A 147 -10.03 -1.59 0.04
C ALA A 147 -9.29 -0.58 -0.82
N ARG A 148 -8.02 -0.29 -0.49
CA ARG A 148 -7.15 0.61 -1.26
C ARG A 148 -7.00 0.17 -2.72
N VAL A 149 -6.70 -1.10 -2.95
CA VAL A 149 -6.51 -1.63 -4.32
C VAL A 149 -7.81 -1.67 -5.09
N GLU A 150 -8.92 -2.07 -4.48
CA GLU A 150 -10.23 -2.12 -5.14
C GLU A 150 -10.76 -0.72 -5.47
N VAL A 151 -10.56 0.27 -4.60
CA VAL A 151 -10.85 1.68 -4.91
C VAL A 151 -10.06 2.15 -6.13
N ALA A 152 -8.77 1.83 -6.20
CA ALA A 152 -7.94 2.21 -7.34
C ALA A 152 -8.44 1.57 -8.65
N LYS A 153 -8.81 0.29 -8.64
CA LYS A 153 -9.40 -0.39 -9.80
C LYS A 153 -10.73 0.24 -10.22
N LEU A 154 -11.58 0.59 -9.26
CA LEU A 154 -12.85 1.26 -9.54
C LEU A 154 -12.60 2.62 -10.20
N ILE A 155 -11.69 3.43 -9.65
CA ILE A 155 -11.33 4.74 -10.21
C ILE A 155 -10.80 4.60 -11.65
N ASP A 156 -9.91 3.63 -11.87
CA ASP A 156 -9.36 3.34 -13.19
C ASP A 156 -10.44 2.90 -14.19
N SER A 157 -11.39 2.07 -13.75
CA SER A 157 -12.54 1.65 -14.57
C SER A 157 -13.47 2.80 -14.98
N LYS A 158 -13.49 3.90 -14.20
CA LYS A 158 -14.22 5.13 -14.54
C LYS A 158 -13.43 6.04 -15.50
N GLY A 159 -12.25 5.62 -15.95
CA GLY A 159 -11.42 6.34 -16.92
C GLY A 159 -10.50 7.40 -16.32
N LEU A 160 -10.27 7.37 -15.00
CA LEU A 160 -9.34 8.28 -14.34
C LEU A 160 -7.99 7.58 -14.17
N SER A 161 -6.94 8.14 -14.79
CA SER A 161 -5.58 7.63 -14.66
C SER A 161 -5.08 7.79 -13.22
N ILE A 162 -5.19 6.71 -12.44
CA ILE A 162 -4.69 6.65 -11.07
C ILE A 162 -3.31 6.01 -10.97
N TYR A 163 -3.02 5.08 -11.87
CA TYR A 163 -1.76 4.36 -11.93
C TYR A 163 -0.72 5.16 -12.71
N GLU A 164 0.46 5.34 -12.13
CA GLU A 164 1.63 5.79 -12.85
C GLU A 164 1.99 4.72 -13.90
N PRO A 165 2.14 5.10 -15.19
CA PRO A 165 2.44 4.15 -16.24
C PRO A 165 3.84 3.57 -16.05
N GLY A 166 4.02 2.34 -16.52
CA GLY A 166 5.31 1.64 -16.46
C GLY A 166 5.45 0.71 -15.25
N PHE A 167 6.61 0.07 -15.18
CA PHE A 167 6.93 -0.90 -14.13
C PHE A 167 7.64 -0.21 -12.98
N HIS A 168 7.09 -0.36 -11.78
CA HIS A 168 7.63 0.28 -10.58
C HIS A 168 8.25 -0.79 -9.69
N PHE A 169 9.55 -0.97 -9.84
CA PHE A 169 10.35 -1.88 -9.03
C PHE A 169 10.70 -1.24 -7.68
N LEU A 170 10.56 -2.03 -6.62
CA LEU A 170 10.80 -1.60 -5.25
C LEU A 170 11.53 -2.69 -4.47
N TRP A 171 12.67 -2.35 -3.89
CA TRP A 171 13.31 -3.16 -2.86
C TRP A 171 12.68 -2.87 -1.51
N ILE A 172 12.05 -3.87 -0.91
CA ILE A 172 11.75 -3.84 0.52
C ILE A 172 12.94 -4.43 1.26
N ASN A 173 13.50 -3.74 2.26
CA ASN A 173 14.60 -4.24 3.09
C ASN A 173 14.24 -4.28 4.58
N GLN A 174 15.17 -4.75 5.41
CA GLN A 174 15.01 -4.80 6.87
C GLN A 174 13.79 -5.64 7.31
N PHE A 175 13.55 -6.75 6.62
CA PHE A 175 12.48 -7.68 7.01
C PHE A 175 12.72 -8.20 8.43
N PRO A 176 11.68 -8.18 9.30
CA PRO A 176 11.82 -8.69 10.65
C PRO A 176 12.03 -10.19 10.60
N LEU A 177 13.11 -10.65 11.24
CA LEU A 177 13.44 -12.07 11.35
C LEU A 177 12.36 -12.86 12.11
N PHE A 178 11.73 -12.21 13.08
CA PHE A 178 10.74 -12.83 13.97
C PHE A 178 9.41 -12.10 13.93
N GLU A 179 8.34 -12.88 13.99
CA GLU A 179 6.99 -12.41 14.23
C GLU A 179 6.77 -12.24 15.73
N LYS A 180 6.23 -11.08 16.12
CA LYS A 180 5.87 -10.79 17.51
C LYS A 180 4.40 -11.12 17.73
N ASN A 181 4.07 -11.73 18.87
CA ASN A 181 2.67 -11.84 19.29
C ASN A 181 2.16 -10.54 19.93
N ASN A 182 0.88 -10.55 20.30
CA ASN A 182 0.21 -9.45 21.02
C ASN A 182 0.87 -9.10 22.36
N LEU A 183 1.68 -9.99 22.94
CA LEU A 183 2.45 -9.77 24.18
C LEU A 183 3.86 -9.20 23.90
N GLY A 184 4.19 -8.92 22.63
CA GLY A 184 5.51 -8.44 22.22
C GLY A 184 6.61 -9.52 22.23
N MET A 185 6.27 -10.77 22.53
CA MET A 185 7.21 -11.90 22.55
C MET A 185 7.39 -12.48 21.14
N CYS A 186 8.61 -12.91 20.82
CA CYS A 186 8.91 -13.58 19.55
C CYS A 186 8.21 -14.95 19.50
N CYS A 187 7.27 -15.12 18.58
CA CYS A 187 6.51 -16.36 18.44
C CYS A 187 7.11 -17.33 17.44
N LYS A 188 7.53 -16.82 16.27
CA LYS A 188 8.03 -17.65 15.16
C LYS A 188 9.04 -16.89 14.33
N GLN A 189 10.03 -17.60 13.80
CA GLN A 189 10.89 -17.08 12.74
C GLN A 189 10.10 -17.07 11.43
N LYS A 190 10.09 -15.93 10.72
CA LYS A 190 9.39 -15.84 9.43
C LYS A 190 10.10 -16.74 8.41
N ARG A 191 9.34 -17.55 7.63
CA ARG A 191 9.91 -18.54 6.69
C ARG A 191 10.70 -17.91 5.53
N ASN A 192 10.32 -16.69 5.12
CA ASN A 192 11.06 -15.90 4.13
C ASN A 192 12.02 -14.97 4.86
N VAL A 193 13.17 -15.50 5.27
CA VAL A 193 14.29 -14.70 5.78
C VAL A 193 15.13 -14.22 4.61
N TYR A 194 14.54 -13.42 3.72
CA TYR A 194 15.37 -12.60 2.85
C TYR A 194 15.49 -11.24 3.53
N CYS A 195 16.72 -10.73 3.64
CA CYS A 195 16.95 -9.40 4.21
C CYS A 195 16.26 -8.31 3.36
N SER A 196 16.00 -8.65 2.10
CA SER A 196 15.33 -7.81 1.11
C SER A 196 14.48 -8.61 0.13
N ALA A 197 13.47 -7.97 -0.47
CA ALA A 197 12.61 -8.54 -1.50
C ALA A 197 12.38 -7.50 -2.60
N LEU A 198 12.54 -7.90 -3.86
CA LEU A 198 12.14 -7.09 -5.00
C LEU A 198 10.64 -7.29 -5.25
N VAL A 199 9.88 -6.22 -5.13
CA VAL A 199 8.45 -6.18 -5.42
C VAL A 199 8.26 -5.48 -6.76
N LEU A 200 7.52 -6.13 -7.64
CA LEU A 200 7.07 -5.54 -8.90
C LEU A 200 5.61 -5.10 -8.74
N CYS A 201 5.36 -3.83 -8.99
CA CYS A 201 4.02 -3.23 -9.00
C CYS A 201 3.59 -2.90 -10.43
#